data_AF-A0A8T5MB07-F1
#
_entry.id   AF-A0A8T5MB07-F1
#
_cell.length_a   1.000
_cell.length_b   1.000
_cell.length_c   1.000
_cell.angle_alpha   90.00
_cell.angle_beta   90.00
_cell.angle_gamma   90.00
#
_symmetry.space_group_name_H-M   'P 1'
#
loop_
_entity.id
_entity.type
_entity.pdbx_description
1 polymer ?
#
loop_
_entity_poly.entity_id
_entity_poly.type
_entity_poly.pdbx_seq_one_letter_code
_entity_poly.pdbx_strand_id
1 'polypeptide(L)' 'MPKQNKIHMPGAFGGLMRYDEEFKSRFMISPNVIIGFVIAIIVFVLALTLLFPVG' A
#
# COMPACT_ATOMS: atom_id res chain seq x y z
N MET A 1 24.71 50.88 -17.05
CA MET A 1 24.94 49.56 -16.43
C MET A 1 23.75 49.23 -15.54
N PRO A 2 22.94 48.20 -15.83
CA PRO A 2 21.78 47.85 -15.02
C PRO A 2 22.23 47.22 -13.70
N LYS A 3 21.64 47.66 -12.59
CA LYS A 3 21.84 47.10 -11.24
C LYS A 3 21.53 45.61 -11.28
N GLN A 4 22.46 44.79 -10.79
CA GLN A 4 22.34 43.34 -10.67
C GLN A 4 21.20 43.01 -9.69
N ASN A 5 19.99 42.88 -10.23
CA ASN A 5 18.86 42.39 -9.50
C ASN A 5 19.09 40.89 -9.28
N LYS A 6 19.70 40.53 -8.15
CA LYS A 6 19.76 39.14 -7.69
C LYS A 6 18.34 38.70 -7.38
N ILE A 7 17.63 38.23 -8.39
CA ILE A 7 16.39 37.48 -8.19
C ILE A 7 16.81 36.21 -7.47
N HIS A 8 16.75 36.22 -6.14
CA HIS A 8 16.74 35.01 -5.33
C HIS A 8 15.44 34.29 -5.66
N MET A 9 15.50 33.37 -6.63
CA MET A 9 14.48 32.34 -6.72
C MET A 9 14.62 31.50 -5.45
N PRO A 10 13.63 31.49 -4.54
CA PRO A 10 13.68 30.60 -3.39
C PRO A 10 13.82 29.20 -3.95
N GLY A 11 14.94 28.56 -3.64
CA GLY A 11 15.35 27.31 -4.25
C GLY A 11 14.19 26.33 -4.21
N ALA A 12 13.90 25.74 -5.37
CA ALA A 12 13.39 24.39 -5.54
C ALA A 12 12.98 23.67 -4.23
N PHE A 13 11.89 24.10 -3.60
CA PHE A 13 11.27 23.47 -2.42
C PHE A 13 10.58 22.15 -2.83
N GLY A 14 11.19 21.40 -3.73
CA GLY A 14 10.79 20.07 -4.18
C GLY A 14 11.95 19.07 -4.16
N GLY A 15 13.11 19.46 -3.62
CA GLY A 15 14.33 18.64 -3.59
C GLY A 15 14.45 17.66 -2.42
N LEU A 16 13.42 17.51 -1.59
CA LEU A 16 13.41 16.61 -0.41
C LEU A 16 12.06 15.93 -0.20
N MET A 17 11.22 15.78 -1.23
CA MET A 17 10.10 14.82 -1.12
C MET A 17 10.71 13.42 -1.10
N ARG A 18 11.02 12.94 0.10
CA ARG A 18 11.48 11.57 0.34
C ARG A 18 10.32 10.65 0.07
N TYR A 19 10.35 10.00 -1.08
CA TYR A 19 9.50 8.84 -1.35
C TYR A 19 9.82 7.64 -0.43
N ASP A 20 10.78 7.77 0.51
CA ASP A 20 11.02 6.83 1.62
C ASP A 20 9.86 6.77 2.62
N GLU A 21 8.90 7.69 2.54
CA GLU A 21 7.67 7.63 3.32
C GLU A 21 6.73 6.59 2.70
N GLU A 22 7.11 5.31 2.78
CA GLU A 22 6.11 4.24 2.79
C GLU A 22 5.14 4.60 3.92
N PHE A 23 3.94 5.09 3.54
CA PHE A 23 2.88 5.38 4.48
C PHE A 23 2.67 4.12 5.33
N LYS A 24 3.18 4.13 6.56
CA LYS A 24 2.84 3.12 7.57
C LYS A 24 1.35 3.26 7.82
N SER A 25 0.57 2.54 7.02
CA SER A 25 -0.85 2.38 7.24
C SER A 25 -1.03 1.96 8.69
N ARG A 26 -2.01 2.56 9.38
CA ARG A 26 -2.38 2.09 10.73
C ARG A 26 -2.82 0.62 10.72
N PHE A 27 -3.14 0.10 9.54
CA PHE A 27 -3.49 -1.29 9.30
C PHE A 27 -2.62 -1.86 8.18
N MET A 28 -1.53 -2.52 8.55
CA MET A 28 -0.71 -3.33 7.64
C MET A 28 -1.02 -4.79 7.91
N ILE A 29 -1.71 -5.44 6.97
CA ILE A 29 -1.96 -6.88 7.05
C ILE A 29 -0.67 -7.60 6.69
N SER A 30 -0.19 -8.49 7.56
CA SER A 30 0.97 -9.31 7.24
C SER A 30 0.62 -10.33 6.15
N PRO A 31 1.56 -10.67 5.25
CA PRO A 31 1.31 -11.67 4.19
C PRO A 31 0.77 -13.01 4.71
N ASN A 32 1.17 -13.39 5.94
CA ASN A 32 0.72 -14.60 6.61
C ASN A 32 -0.81 -14.63 6.84
N VAL A 33 -1.43 -13.49 7.12
CA VAL A 33 -2.89 -13.40 7.31
C VAL A 33 -3.61 -13.67 5.99
N ILE A 34 -3.06 -13.20 4.87
CA ILE A 34 -3.62 -13.43 3.53
C ILE A 34 -3.58 -14.92 3.20
N ILE A 35 -2.45 -15.57 3.46
CA ILE A 35 -2.29 -17.02 3.24
C ILE A 35 -3.30 -17.81 4.08
N GLY A 36 -3.45 -17.47 5.36
CA GLY A 36 -4.44 -18.11 6.23
C GLY A 36 -5.88 -17.92 5.76
N PHE A 37 -6.22 -16.72 5.27
CA PHE A 37 -7.55 -16.42 4.75
C PHE A 37 -7.89 -17.22 3.49
N VAL A 38 -6.92 -17.39 2.58
CA VAL A 38 -7.10 -18.22 1.37
C VAL A 38 -7.37 -19.67 1.74
N ILE A 39 -6.59 -20.23 2.68
CA ILE A 39 -6.79 -21.60 3.15
C ILE A 39 -8.18 -21.76 3.78
N ALA A 40 -8.61 -20.80 4.59
CA ALA A 40 -9.93 -20.82 5.23
C ALA A 40 -11.08 -20.85 4.19
N ILE A 41 -10.97 -20.05 3.12
CA ILE A 41 -11.95 -20.07 2.03
C ILE A 41 -11.99 -21.44 1.34
N ILE A 42 -10.83 -22.03 1.03
CA ILE A 42 -10.77 -23.35 0.39
C ILE A 42 -11.47 -24.39 1.27
N VAL A 43 -11.15 -24.43 2.56
CA VAL A 43 -11.78 -25.36 3.50
C VAL A 43 -13.29 -25.11 3.59
N PHE A 44 -13.72 -23.86 3.62
CA PHE A 44 -15.13 -23.49 3.66
C PHE A 44 -15.89 -23.96 2.40
N VAL A 45 -15.32 -23.75 1.21
CA VAL A 45 -15.92 -24.21 -0.06
C VAL A 45 -15.99 -25.74 -0.11
N LEU A 46 -14.94 -26.43 0.33
CA LEU A 46 -14.93 -27.89 0.40
C LEU A 46 -15.98 -28.41 1.38
N ALA A 47 -16.11 -27.77 2.55
CA ALA A 47 -17.13 -28.12 3.53
C ALA A 47 -18.54 -27.92 2.98
N LEU A 48 -18.79 -26.81 2.27
CA LEU A 48 -20.08 -26.57 1.62
C LEU A 48 -20.37 -27.59 0.52
N THR A 49 -19.39 -27.93 -0.30
CA THR A 49 -19.55 -28.94 -1.36
C THR A 49 -19.83 -30.33 -0.78
N LEU A 50 -19.24 -30.67 0.37
CA LEU A 50 -19.47 -31.93 1.06
C LEU A 50 -20.85 -31.98 1.74
N LEU A 51 -21.27 -30.87 2.38
CA LEU A 51 -22.53 -30.79 3.12
C LEU A 51 -23.74 -30.58 2.23
N PHE A 52 -23.58 -29.90 1.10
CA PHE A 52 -24.62 -29.64 0.11
C PHE A 52 -24.14 -30.11 -1.27
N PRO A 53 -24.06 -31.43 -1.51
CA PRO A 53 -23.81 -31.94 -2.85
C PRO A 53 -25.01 -31.56 -3.72
N VAL A 54 -24.80 -30.60 -4.62
CA VAL A 54 -25.76 -30.25 -5.67
C VAL A 54 -25.65 -31.34 -6.74
N GLY A 55 -26.28 -32.48 -6.45
CA GLY A 55 -26.52 -33.60 -7.36
C GLY A 55 -28.01 -33.79 -7.56
#